data_AF-A0A8J2T335-F1
#
_entry.id   AF-A0A8J2T335-F1
#
_cell.length_a   1.000
_cell.length_b   1.000
_cell.length_c   1.000
_cell.angle_alpha   90.00
_cell.angle_beta   90.00
_cell.angle_gamma   90.00
#
_symmetry.space_group_name_H-M   'P 1'
#
loop_
_entity.id
_entity.type
_entity.pdbx_description
1 polymer ?
#
loop_
_entity_poly.entity_id
_entity_poly.type
_entity_poly.pdbx_seq_one_letter_code
_entity_poly.pdbx_strand_id
1 'polypeptide(L)'
;MSSLLSDEALAQMELNERTECELLIVSNGMDCGKLAALIESLKESSKNAGSHKARQLLWEGYGAIASKLGGMDGSYAGFLQWGSEGASLTPATKKQAHALGQGGLEILGRRHRPLEEPESKSWIVVFTEREARDALSDITSSEACISITDKACHVGTRYKRRRCKGVSSPLKTAKDLEKYVAELAPALLSVEWSSSQNMETKAYNVLLAGNFPATLTSALPDGVGHVSSHSSGDIYDAFLARRSKHFVSEAERLLDSMEADLGKKQLPCVVATIKEASCCRKNCLLKKAYVHSSKKKFIDAIRADGGDVELHVIEGDVKGTRFLDFGGVVCEMFYRADLTVYG
;
A
#
# COMPACT_ATOMS: atom_id res chain seq x y z
N MET A 1 31.86 16.14 -12.60
CA MET A 1 32.23 15.01 -13.48
C MET A 1 31.07 14.03 -13.49
N SER A 2 30.55 13.75 -14.69
CA SER A 2 29.36 12.94 -14.95
C SER A 2 29.50 11.54 -14.36
N SER A 3 28.61 11.16 -13.45
CA SER A 3 28.48 9.80 -12.90
C SER A 3 27.76 8.93 -13.94
N LEU A 4 28.49 8.49 -14.96
CA LEU A 4 28.04 7.40 -15.82
C LEU A 4 28.17 6.11 -15.00
N LEU A 5 27.04 5.59 -14.53
CA LEU A 5 26.93 4.21 -14.06
C LEU A 5 27.50 3.30 -15.18
N SER A 6 28.33 2.32 -14.83
CA SER A 6 28.88 1.40 -15.81
C SER A 6 27.75 0.62 -16.50
N ASP A 7 27.93 0.24 -17.76
CA ASP A 7 26.94 -0.54 -18.51
C ASP A 7 26.58 -1.86 -17.79
N GLU A 8 27.51 -2.42 -17.01
CA GLU A 8 27.25 -3.54 -16.09
C GLU A 8 26.38 -3.16 -14.89
N ALA A 9 26.52 -1.96 -14.31
CA ALA A 9 25.64 -1.50 -13.24
C ALA A 9 24.24 -1.15 -13.76
N LEU A 10 24.13 -0.63 -14.98
CA LEU A 10 22.85 -0.46 -15.68
C LEU A 10 22.23 -1.81 -16.01
N ALA A 11 23.00 -2.76 -16.53
CA ALA A 11 22.51 -4.10 -16.84
C ALA A 11 22.13 -4.88 -15.57
N GLN A 12 22.87 -4.73 -14.46
CA GLN A 12 22.53 -5.34 -13.18
C GLN A 12 21.34 -4.65 -12.51
N MET A 13 21.13 -3.35 -12.73
CA MET A 13 19.89 -2.65 -12.33
C MET A 13 18.71 -3.10 -13.19
N GLU A 14 18.86 -3.19 -14.51
CA GLU A 14 17.86 -3.74 -15.44
C GLU A 14 17.61 -5.24 -15.21
N LEU A 15 18.56 -5.98 -14.64
CA LEU A 15 18.42 -7.41 -14.29
C LEU A 15 17.85 -7.60 -12.87
N ASN A 16 18.17 -6.72 -11.92
CA ASN A 16 17.53 -6.67 -10.61
C ASN A 16 16.10 -6.10 -10.67
N GLU A 17 15.79 -5.33 -11.72
CA GLU A 17 14.41 -5.00 -12.13
C GLU A 17 13.72 -6.17 -12.86
N ARG A 18 14.41 -7.27 -13.19
CA ARG A 18 13.76 -8.43 -13.83
C ARG A 18 13.15 -9.44 -12.86
N THR A 19 13.45 -9.39 -11.56
CA THR A 19 12.74 -10.20 -10.53
C THR A 19 11.32 -9.71 -10.21
N GLU A 20 10.77 -8.89 -11.09
CA GLU A 20 9.58 -8.10 -10.85
C GLU A 20 8.35 -8.79 -11.45
N CYS A 21 7.24 -8.82 -10.71
CA CYS A 21 5.97 -9.27 -11.24
C CYS A 21 5.59 -8.39 -12.44
N GLU A 22 5.67 -8.93 -13.66
CA GLU A 22 5.37 -8.23 -14.92
C GLU A 22 3.91 -8.41 -15.35
N LEU A 23 3.26 -9.45 -14.83
CA LEU A 23 1.83 -9.69 -15.03
C LEU A 23 1.24 -10.20 -13.71
N LEU A 24 0.18 -9.52 -13.26
CA LEU A 24 -0.62 -9.94 -12.12
C LEU A 24 -2.07 -10.08 -12.57
N ILE A 25 -2.66 -11.23 -12.28
CA ILE A 25 -4.09 -11.47 -12.46
C ILE A 25 -4.67 -11.87 -11.10
N VAL A 26 -5.69 -11.15 -10.66
CA VAL A 26 -6.44 -11.48 -9.45
C VAL A 26 -7.73 -12.17 -9.85
N SER A 27 -7.92 -13.43 -9.43
CA SER A 27 -9.10 -14.22 -9.73
C SER A 27 -10.05 -14.35 -8.55
N ASN A 28 -11.34 -14.18 -8.81
CA ASN A 28 -12.44 -14.47 -7.91
C ASN A 28 -13.13 -15.79 -8.30
N GLY A 29 -12.47 -16.91 -8.07
CA GLY A 29 -13.12 -18.23 -8.05
C GLY A 29 -13.70 -18.70 -9.38
N MET A 30 -13.06 -18.38 -10.51
CA MET A 30 -13.45 -18.92 -11.82
C MET A 30 -12.98 -20.37 -11.96
N ASP A 31 -13.77 -21.22 -12.63
CA ASP A 31 -13.35 -22.57 -13.01
C ASP A 31 -12.03 -22.53 -13.79
N CYS A 32 -11.08 -23.40 -13.45
CA CYS A 32 -9.72 -23.39 -13.99
C CYS A 32 -9.67 -23.52 -15.52
N GLY A 33 -10.54 -24.35 -16.12
CA GLY A 33 -10.62 -24.52 -17.57
C GLY A 33 -11.13 -23.25 -18.25
N LYS A 34 -12.22 -22.67 -17.72
CA LYS A 34 -12.75 -21.38 -18.21
C LYS A 34 -11.77 -20.22 -18.01
N LEU A 35 -11.06 -20.22 -16.88
CA LEU A 35 -10.06 -19.22 -16.53
C LEU A 35 -8.86 -19.27 -17.48
N ALA A 36 -8.35 -20.46 -17.78
CA ALA A 36 -7.28 -20.66 -18.76
C ALA A 36 -7.69 -20.14 -20.15
N ALA A 37 -8.90 -20.48 -20.60
CA ALA A 37 -9.44 -20.02 -21.89
C ALA A 37 -9.61 -18.48 -21.93
N LEU A 38 -10.14 -17.88 -20.85
CA LEU A 38 -10.27 -16.43 -20.75
C LEU A 38 -8.91 -15.74 -20.81
N ILE A 39 -7.91 -16.24 -20.08
CA ILE A 39 -6.56 -15.67 -20.06
C ILE A 39 -5.89 -15.77 -21.43
N GLU A 40 -6.05 -16.89 -22.13
CA GLU A 40 -5.59 -17.03 -23.52
C GLU A 40 -6.22 -16.00 -24.46
N SER A 41 -7.52 -15.75 -24.32
CA SER A 41 -8.22 -14.74 -25.14
C SER A 41 -7.70 -13.32 -24.93
N LEU A 42 -7.07 -13.01 -23.78
CA LEU A 42 -6.49 -11.68 -23.53
C LEU A 42 -5.33 -11.35 -24.48
N LYS A 43 -4.69 -12.35 -25.10
CA LYS A 43 -3.68 -12.15 -26.16
C LYS A 43 -4.25 -11.36 -27.34
N GLU A 44 -5.52 -11.52 -27.65
CA GLU A 44 -6.17 -10.77 -28.73
C GLU A 44 -6.40 -9.31 -28.34
N SER A 45 -6.82 -9.07 -27.10
CA SER A 45 -7.07 -7.72 -26.58
C SER A 45 -5.79 -6.88 -26.42
N SER A 46 -4.63 -7.53 -26.29
CA SER A 46 -3.32 -6.89 -26.18
C SER A 46 -2.69 -6.53 -27.54
N LYS A 47 -3.34 -6.83 -28.66
CA LYS A 47 -2.88 -6.44 -30.02
C LYS A 47 -2.82 -4.92 -30.25
N ASN A 48 -3.49 -4.14 -29.41
CA ASN A 48 -3.45 -2.67 -29.45
C ASN A 48 -2.45 -2.07 -28.43
N ALA A 49 -1.76 -2.91 -27.64
CA ALA A 49 -0.83 -2.44 -26.62
C ALA A 49 0.58 -2.28 -27.19
N GLY A 50 1.13 -1.07 -27.03
CA GLY A 50 2.57 -0.76 -27.02
C GLY A 50 3.43 -1.33 -28.15
N SER A 51 4.69 -1.61 -27.81
CA SER A 51 5.69 -2.17 -28.71
C SER A 51 5.49 -3.67 -28.93
N HIS A 52 6.00 -4.19 -30.05
CA HIS A 52 5.96 -5.63 -30.35
C HIS A 52 6.61 -6.48 -29.25
N LYS A 53 7.72 -6.00 -28.66
CA LYS A 53 8.46 -6.70 -27.60
C LYS A 53 7.65 -6.82 -26.31
N ALA A 54 7.00 -5.74 -25.87
CA ALA A 54 6.16 -5.76 -24.68
C ALA A 54 4.95 -6.70 -24.84
N ARG A 55 4.35 -6.70 -26.04
CA ARG A 55 3.24 -7.61 -26.36
C ARG A 55 3.65 -9.08 -26.30
N GLN A 56 4.82 -9.41 -26.83
CA GLN A 56 5.32 -10.78 -26.82
C GLN A 56 5.53 -11.30 -25.40
N LEU A 57 6.12 -10.49 -24.51
CA LEU A 57 6.30 -10.84 -23.09
C LEU A 57 4.95 -11.10 -22.40
N LEU A 58 3.95 -10.25 -22.63
CA LEU A 58 2.61 -10.47 -22.08
C LEU A 58 1.96 -11.75 -22.63
N TRP A 59 2.15 -12.07 -23.91
CA TRP A 59 1.64 -13.32 -24.49
C TRP A 59 2.30 -14.56 -23.91
N GLU A 60 3.62 -14.50 -23.67
CA GLU A 60 4.35 -15.56 -22.96
C GLU A 60 3.80 -15.73 -21.53
N GLY A 61 3.56 -14.62 -20.82
CA GLY A 61 2.95 -14.64 -19.49
C GLY A 61 1.55 -15.24 -19.46
N TYR A 62 0.66 -14.80 -20.34
CA TYR A 62 -0.69 -15.37 -20.45
C TYR A 62 -0.64 -16.87 -20.78
N GLY A 63 0.23 -17.29 -21.70
CA GLY A 63 0.40 -18.69 -22.07
C GLY A 63 0.93 -19.55 -20.93
N ALA A 64 1.92 -19.06 -20.21
CA ALA A 64 2.50 -19.77 -19.06
C ALA A 64 1.47 -19.96 -17.93
N ILE A 65 0.67 -18.92 -17.63
CA ILE A 65 -0.38 -18.98 -16.62
C ILE A 65 -1.51 -19.92 -17.05
N ALA A 66 -2.01 -19.79 -18.29
CA ALA A 66 -3.09 -20.62 -18.81
C ALA A 66 -2.70 -22.11 -18.84
N SER A 67 -1.47 -22.42 -19.25
CA SER A 67 -0.93 -23.79 -19.24
C SER A 67 -0.93 -24.41 -17.84
N LYS A 68 -0.50 -23.65 -16.81
CA LYS A 68 -0.56 -24.14 -15.42
C LYS A 68 -1.98 -24.38 -14.93
N LEU A 69 -2.93 -23.50 -15.29
CA LEU A 69 -4.33 -23.64 -14.92
C LEU A 69 -5.02 -24.83 -15.61
N GLY A 70 -4.64 -25.15 -16.85
CA GLY A 70 -5.22 -26.27 -17.59
C GLY A 70 -4.97 -27.64 -16.96
N GLY A 71 -3.99 -27.76 -16.06
CA GLY A 71 -3.72 -28.98 -15.28
C GLY A 71 -4.41 -29.01 -13.91
N MET A 72 -5.26 -28.04 -13.58
CA MET A 72 -5.92 -27.93 -12.28
C MET A 72 -7.43 -28.17 -12.39
N ASP A 73 -7.98 -28.93 -11.45
CA ASP A 73 -9.42 -29.10 -11.32
C ASP A 73 -10.06 -28.04 -10.40
N GLY A 74 -11.33 -27.74 -10.66
CA GLY A 74 -12.15 -26.87 -9.81
C GLY A 74 -11.97 -25.37 -10.06
N SER A 75 -12.36 -24.55 -9.09
CA SER A 75 -12.32 -23.09 -9.19
C SER A 75 -11.08 -22.48 -8.54
N TYR A 76 -10.47 -21.49 -9.19
CA TYR A 76 -9.31 -20.79 -8.66
C TYR A 76 -9.63 -19.37 -8.20
N ALA A 77 -9.36 -19.07 -6.93
CA ALA A 77 -9.34 -17.73 -6.37
C ALA A 77 -7.95 -17.42 -5.81
N GLY A 78 -7.40 -16.24 -6.07
CA GLY A 78 -6.03 -15.90 -5.66
C GLY A 78 -5.28 -15.11 -6.73
N PHE A 79 -3.94 -15.12 -6.61
CA PHE A 79 -3.05 -14.41 -7.53
C PHE A 79 -2.42 -15.36 -8.55
N LEU A 80 -2.49 -14.97 -9.82
CA LEU A 80 -1.75 -15.57 -10.92
C LEU A 80 -0.69 -14.56 -11.34
N GLN A 81 0.58 -14.90 -11.23
CA GLN A 81 1.69 -13.99 -11.45
C GLN A 81 2.62 -14.53 -12.53
N TRP A 82 3.28 -13.64 -13.26
CA TRP A 82 4.39 -13.99 -14.14
C TRP A 82 5.47 -12.89 -14.11
N GLY A 83 6.73 -13.29 -14.21
CA GLY A 83 7.94 -12.45 -14.13
C GLY A 83 9.20 -13.29 -14.42
N SER A 84 10.40 -12.90 -13.96
CA SER A 84 11.64 -13.67 -14.24
C SER A 84 11.58 -15.14 -13.86
N GLU A 85 10.92 -15.47 -12.76
CA GLU A 85 10.80 -16.85 -12.25
C GLU A 85 9.70 -17.66 -12.97
N GLY A 86 9.11 -17.08 -14.01
CA GLY A 86 8.00 -17.65 -14.76
C GLY A 86 6.65 -17.52 -14.05
N ALA A 87 5.69 -18.34 -14.46
CA ALA A 87 4.34 -18.29 -13.92
C ALA A 87 4.28 -18.85 -12.49
N SER A 88 3.60 -18.17 -11.56
CA SER A 88 3.31 -18.67 -10.22
C SER A 88 1.84 -18.46 -9.85
N LEU A 89 1.29 -19.39 -9.07
CA LEU A 89 -0.10 -19.42 -8.66
C LEU A 89 -0.14 -19.40 -7.13
N THR A 90 -0.62 -18.32 -6.53
CA THR A 90 -0.77 -18.18 -5.08
C THR A 90 -2.26 -18.24 -4.70
N PRO A 91 -2.78 -19.41 -4.27
CA PRO A 91 -4.19 -19.56 -3.94
C PRO A 91 -4.56 -18.69 -2.74
N ALA A 92 -5.74 -18.08 -2.81
CA ALA A 92 -6.34 -17.40 -1.68
C ALA A 92 -6.74 -18.42 -0.61
N THR A 93 -6.58 -18.05 0.66
CA THR A 93 -7.20 -18.78 1.77
C THR A 93 -8.74 -18.76 1.63
N LYS A 94 -9.44 -19.68 2.31
CA LYS A 94 -10.92 -19.69 2.31
C LYS A 94 -11.53 -18.33 2.68
N LYS A 95 -10.92 -17.61 3.64
CA LYS A 95 -11.37 -16.27 4.06
C LYS A 95 -11.15 -15.22 2.98
N GLN A 96 -9.98 -15.23 2.33
CA GLN A 96 -9.67 -14.30 1.22
C GLN A 96 -10.56 -14.56 0.01
N ALA A 97 -10.78 -15.83 -0.36
CA ALA A 97 -11.69 -16.21 -1.43
C ALA A 97 -13.13 -15.76 -1.12
N HIS A 98 -13.60 -15.96 0.12
CA HIS A 98 -14.88 -15.43 0.56
C HIS A 98 -14.93 -13.89 0.46
N ALA A 99 -13.88 -13.19 0.88
CA ALA A 99 -13.82 -11.72 0.81
C ALA A 99 -13.97 -11.19 -0.63
N LEU A 100 -13.27 -11.80 -1.60
CA LEU A 100 -13.31 -11.45 -3.03
C LEU A 100 -14.69 -11.71 -3.67
N GLY A 101 -15.33 -12.82 -3.31
CA GLY A 101 -16.58 -13.25 -3.95
C GLY A 101 -17.85 -12.72 -3.28
N GLN A 102 -17.95 -12.85 -1.95
CA GLN A 102 -19.17 -12.60 -1.18
C GLN A 102 -18.99 -11.57 -0.07
N GLY A 103 -17.77 -11.39 0.43
CA GLY A 103 -17.46 -10.48 1.53
C GLY A 103 -17.30 -9.03 1.09
N GLY A 104 -17.61 -8.68 -0.15
CA GLY A 104 -17.65 -7.29 -0.62
C GLY A 104 -16.30 -6.58 -0.69
N LEU A 105 -15.17 -7.31 -0.72
CA LEU A 105 -13.88 -6.74 -1.08
C LEU A 105 -13.83 -6.60 -2.61
N GLU A 106 -13.72 -5.36 -3.07
CA GLU A 106 -13.59 -5.03 -4.49
C GLU A 106 -12.12 -4.80 -4.83
N ILE A 107 -11.61 -5.52 -5.82
CA ILE A 107 -10.37 -5.18 -6.50
C ILE A 107 -10.71 -4.19 -7.62
N LEU A 108 -10.02 -3.05 -7.61
CA LEU A 108 -10.23 -1.94 -8.54
C LEU A 108 -9.43 -2.19 -9.81
N GLY A 109 -10.11 -2.07 -10.95
CA GLY A 109 -9.53 -2.32 -12.27
C GLY A 109 -10.59 -2.86 -13.22
N ARG A 110 -10.20 -3.08 -14.48
CA ARG A 110 -11.12 -3.64 -15.47
C ARG A 110 -11.38 -5.11 -15.15
N ARG A 111 -12.65 -5.45 -14.89
CA ARG A 111 -13.07 -6.84 -14.70
C ARG A 111 -13.28 -7.51 -16.05
N HIS A 112 -12.67 -8.67 -16.20
CA HIS A 112 -12.94 -9.60 -17.28
C HIS A 112 -13.73 -10.78 -16.72
N ARG A 113 -14.76 -11.20 -17.46
CA ARG A 113 -15.66 -12.30 -17.09
C ARG A 113 -15.59 -13.40 -18.15
N PRO A 114 -16.03 -14.62 -17.85
CA PRO A 114 -16.13 -15.68 -18.86
C PRO A 114 -16.96 -15.18 -20.05
N LEU A 115 -16.44 -15.37 -21.26
CA LEU A 115 -17.04 -14.84 -22.49
C LEU A 115 -18.47 -15.39 -22.73
N GLU A 116 -18.70 -16.63 -22.31
CA GLU A 116 -19.97 -17.35 -22.47
C GLU A 116 -21.00 -17.02 -21.38
N GLU A 117 -20.57 -16.38 -20.28
CA GLU A 117 -21.42 -16.09 -19.11
C GLU A 117 -21.19 -14.66 -18.58
N PRO A 118 -21.70 -13.63 -19.27
CA PRO A 118 -21.53 -12.23 -18.84
C PRO A 118 -22.08 -11.96 -17.43
N GLU A 119 -23.12 -12.70 -17.03
CA GLU A 119 -23.75 -12.60 -15.71
C GLU A 119 -22.98 -13.35 -14.61
N SER A 120 -21.87 -14.02 -14.93
CA SER A 120 -21.07 -14.73 -13.94
C SER A 120 -20.58 -13.78 -12.84
N LYS A 121 -20.69 -14.26 -11.59
CA LYS A 121 -20.14 -13.56 -10.42
C LYS A 121 -18.62 -13.70 -10.34
N SER A 122 -18.05 -14.68 -11.05
CA SER A 122 -16.59 -14.84 -11.18
C SER A 122 -16.02 -13.77 -12.12
N TRP A 123 -14.82 -13.31 -11.81
CA TRP A 123 -14.13 -12.31 -12.60
C TRP A 123 -12.63 -12.41 -12.38
N ILE A 124 -11.88 -11.84 -13.31
CA ILE A 124 -10.47 -11.51 -13.14
C ILE A 124 -10.23 -10.02 -13.31
N VAL A 125 -9.22 -9.49 -12.63
CA VAL A 125 -8.64 -8.17 -12.90
C VAL A 125 -7.18 -8.38 -13.25
N VAL A 126 -6.72 -7.68 -14.29
CA VAL A 126 -5.39 -7.86 -14.88
C VAL A 126 -4.61 -6.55 -14.74
N PHE A 127 -3.38 -6.66 -14.26
CA PHE A 127 -2.41 -5.60 -14.15
C PHE A 127 -1.13 -6.02 -14.87
N THR A 128 -0.47 -5.09 -15.54
CA THR A 128 0.69 -5.37 -16.39
C THR A 128 1.87 -4.47 -16.09
N GLU A 129 3.07 -4.95 -16.37
CA GLU A 129 4.34 -4.25 -16.24
C GLU A 129 4.50 -3.64 -14.83
N ARG A 130 4.78 -2.33 -14.74
CA ARG A 130 4.94 -1.63 -13.46
C ARG A 130 3.67 -1.69 -12.61
N GLU A 131 2.50 -1.62 -13.23
CA GLU A 131 1.22 -1.65 -12.50
C GLU A 131 1.01 -2.98 -11.78
N ALA A 132 1.51 -4.10 -12.34
CA ALA A 132 1.41 -5.41 -11.72
C ALA A 132 2.11 -5.46 -10.36
N ARG A 133 3.32 -4.91 -10.26
CA ARG A 133 4.06 -4.78 -8.99
C ARG A 133 3.35 -3.88 -8.00
N ASP A 134 2.94 -2.70 -8.46
CA ASP A 134 2.31 -1.69 -7.61
C ASP A 134 0.99 -2.25 -7.04
N ALA A 135 0.21 -2.94 -7.87
CA ALA A 135 -1.02 -3.60 -7.46
C ALA A 135 -0.77 -4.78 -6.51
N LEU A 136 0.24 -5.63 -6.78
CA LEU A 136 0.58 -6.73 -5.88
C LEU A 136 0.96 -6.22 -4.48
N SER A 137 1.86 -5.24 -4.42
CA SER A 137 2.28 -4.64 -3.16
C SER A 137 1.11 -3.94 -2.45
N ASP A 138 0.27 -3.21 -3.19
CA ASP A 138 -0.88 -2.52 -2.59
C ASP A 138 -1.93 -3.48 -2.03
N ILE A 139 -2.30 -4.50 -2.81
CA ILE A 139 -3.32 -5.46 -2.41
C ILE A 139 -2.84 -6.27 -1.21
N THR A 140 -1.55 -6.57 -1.10
CA THR A 140 -1.04 -7.44 -0.03
C THR A 140 -0.67 -6.69 1.25
N SER A 141 -0.02 -5.51 1.15
CA SER A 141 0.65 -4.89 2.28
C SER A 141 0.38 -3.40 2.49
N SER A 142 -0.34 -2.72 1.59
CA SER A 142 -0.62 -1.30 1.78
C SER A 142 -1.62 -1.04 2.91
N GLU A 143 -1.32 0.01 3.67
CA GLU A 143 -2.19 0.55 4.71
C GLU A 143 -3.43 1.20 4.07
N ALA A 144 -4.62 0.88 4.58
CA ALA A 144 -5.85 1.43 4.03
C ALA A 144 -6.20 2.82 4.61
N CYS A 145 -6.86 3.60 3.77
CA CYS A 145 -7.54 4.84 4.14
C CYS A 145 -9.04 4.59 4.36
N ILE A 146 -9.66 5.47 5.13
CA ILE A 146 -11.10 5.56 5.36
C ILE A 146 -11.60 6.75 4.54
N SER A 147 -12.36 6.48 3.49
CA SER A 147 -12.94 7.51 2.61
C SER A 147 -14.44 7.62 2.81
N ILE A 148 -14.91 8.82 3.12
CA ILE A 148 -16.32 9.15 3.36
C ILE A 148 -16.81 9.99 2.19
N THR A 149 -17.76 9.44 1.44
CA THR A 149 -18.47 10.13 0.35
C THR A 149 -19.85 10.58 0.81
N ASP A 150 -20.59 11.27 -0.05
CA ASP A 150 -22.01 11.62 0.17
C ASP A 150 -22.93 10.39 0.33
N LYS A 151 -22.50 9.21 -0.13
CA LYS A 151 -23.29 7.97 -0.16
C LYS A 151 -22.84 6.92 0.85
N ALA A 152 -21.54 6.83 1.12
CA ALA A 152 -20.97 5.76 1.93
C ALA A 152 -19.56 6.03 2.41
N CYS A 153 -19.21 5.35 3.51
CA CYS A 153 -17.86 5.12 3.97
C CYS A 153 -17.28 3.85 3.33
N HIS A 154 -16.05 3.97 2.82
CA HIS A 154 -15.25 2.87 2.31
C HIS A 154 -13.92 2.81 3.04
N VAL A 155 -13.45 1.60 3.31
CA VAL A 155 -12.06 1.34 3.68
C VAL A 155 -11.36 0.83 2.43
N GLY A 156 -10.20 1.37 2.07
CA GLY A 156 -9.53 0.97 0.84
C GLY A 156 -8.13 1.53 0.64
N THR A 157 -7.45 0.97 -0.33
CA THR A 157 -6.15 1.38 -0.84
C THR A 157 -6.29 1.83 -2.30
N ARG A 158 -5.19 1.94 -3.06
CA ARG A 158 -5.25 2.31 -4.48
C ARG A 158 -5.99 1.27 -5.32
N TYR A 159 -5.77 -0.03 -5.05
CA TYR A 159 -6.25 -1.12 -5.90
C TYR A 159 -7.30 -2.01 -5.24
N LYS A 160 -7.71 -1.75 -4.00
CA LYS A 160 -8.81 -2.48 -3.35
C LYS A 160 -9.64 -1.58 -2.44
N ARG A 161 -10.93 -1.87 -2.31
CA ARG A 161 -11.80 -1.19 -1.35
C ARG A 161 -12.93 -2.09 -0.87
N ARG A 162 -13.51 -1.74 0.27
CA ARG A 162 -14.70 -2.36 0.83
C ARG A 162 -15.64 -1.27 1.32
N ARG A 163 -16.92 -1.39 0.97
CA ARG A 163 -17.96 -0.53 1.52
C ARG A 163 -18.29 -0.98 2.94
N CYS A 164 -18.28 -0.04 3.88
CA CYS A 164 -18.42 -0.34 5.31
C CYS A 164 -19.74 0.16 5.88
N LYS A 165 -20.10 1.42 5.62
CA LYS A 165 -21.32 2.04 6.17
C LYS A 165 -21.93 3.00 5.15
N GLY A 166 -23.26 3.06 5.07
CA GLY A 166 -23.98 4.03 4.26
C GLY A 166 -24.11 5.37 4.98
N VAL A 167 -24.14 6.47 4.21
CA VAL A 167 -24.48 7.80 4.71
C VAL A 167 -25.99 7.99 4.51
N SER A 168 -26.76 7.92 5.60
CA SER A 168 -28.23 8.02 5.57
C SER A 168 -28.74 9.46 5.62
N SER A 169 -27.94 10.40 6.10
CA SER A 169 -28.26 11.83 6.19
C SER A 169 -27.12 12.67 5.63
N PRO A 170 -27.40 13.76 4.90
CA PRO A 170 -26.34 14.60 4.33
C PRO A 170 -25.41 15.18 5.40
N LEU A 171 -24.10 15.02 5.23
CA LEU A 171 -23.10 15.62 6.11
C LEU A 171 -22.93 17.10 5.72
N LYS A 172 -23.47 18.02 6.53
CA LYS A 172 -23.47 19.47 6.24
C LYS A 172 -22.59 20.29 7.17
N THR A 173 -22.36 19.79 8.39
CA THR A 173 -21.61 20.47 9.45
C THR A 173 -20.54 19.57 10.06
N ALA A 174 -19.53 20.17 10.70
CA ALA A 174 -18.47 19.44 11.40
C ALA A 174 -19.03 18.45 12.44
N LYS A 175 -20.07 18.86 13.17
CA LYS A 175 -20.77 18.01 14.17
C LYS A 175 -21.44 16.79 13.55
N ASP A 176 -22.05 16.93 12.37
CA ASP A 176 -22.63 15.79 11.65
C ASP A 176 -21.55 14.77 11.29
N LEU A 177 -20.39 15.27 10.83
CA LEU A 177 -19.25 14.44 10.47
C LEU A 177 -18.61 13.76 11.69
N GLU A 178 -18.41 14.48 12.80
CA GLU A 178 -17.91 13.92 14.06
C GLU A 178 -18.80 12.79 14.55
N LYS A 179 -20.12 13.02 14.56
CA LYS A 179 -21.09 11.99 14.93
C LYS A 179 -20.98 10.78 14.02
N TYR A 180 -20.91 10.99 12.69
CA TYR A 180 -20.81 9.90 11.75
C TYR A 180 -19.51 9.09 11.94
N VAL A 181 -18.37 9.76 12.14
CA VAL A 181 -17.06 9.13 12.40
C VAL A 181 -17.07 8.33 13.70
N ALA A 182 -17.65 8.87 14.78
CA ALA A 182 -17.77 8.17 16.05
C ALA A 182 -18.58 6.86 15.93
N GLU A 183 -19.54 6.81 15.01
CA GLU A 183 -20.35 5.61 14.73
C GLU A 183 -19.74 4.67 13.67
N LEU A 184 -18.52 4.94 13.18
CA LEU A 184 -17.84 4.06 12.22
C LEU A 184 -17.26 2.82 12.90
N ALA A 185 -16.90 2.88 14.18
CA ALA A 185 -16.54 1.70 14.94
C ALA A 185 -17.82 1.01 15.48
N PRO A 186 -17.98 -0.32 15.34
CA PRO A 186 -17.08 -1.32 14.75
C PRO A 186 -17.34 -1.62 13.26
N ALA A 187 -18.08 -0.78 12.54
CA ALA A 187 -18.47 -0.98 11.14
C ALA A 187 -17.31 -0.92 10.11
N LEU A 188 -16.12 -0.48 10.51
CA LEU A 188 -14.92 -0.42 9.67
C LEU A 188 -14.33 -1.81 9.42
N LEU A 189 -14.77 -2.43 8.33
CA LEU A 189 -14.30 -3.75 7.91
C LEU A 189 -12.88 -3.70 7.34
N SER A 190 -12.08 -4.72 7.64
CA SER A 190 -10.73 -4.86 7.10
C SER A 190 -10.71 -4.97 5.58
N VAL A 191 -9.64 -4.48 4.96
CA VAL A 191 -9.26 -4.81 3.57
C VAL A 191 -7.88 -5.43 3.50
N GLU A 192 -7.25 -5.73 4.65
CA GLU A 192 -5.95 -6.37 4.68
C GLU A 192 -6.04 -7.78 4.10
N TRP A 193 -5.03 -8.16 3.31
CA TRP A 193 -5.04 -9.46 2.66
C TRP A 193 -4.87 -10.59 3.67
N SER A 194 -3.97 -10.39 4.64
CA SER A 194 -3.56 -11.42 5.60
C SER A 194 -4.24 -11.32 6.96
N SER A 195 -4.96 -10.23 7.23
CA SER A 195 -5.62 -9.97 8.51
C SER A 195 -7.13 -9.84 8.35
N SER A 196 -7.86 -10.20 9.40
CA SER A 196 -9.31 -9.95 9.50
C SER A 196 -9.67 -8.97 10.61
N GLN A 197 -8.68 -8.28 11.19
CA GLN A 197 -8.95 -7.27 12.22
C GLN A 197 -9.62 -6.06 11.59
N ASN A 198 -10.68 -5.58 12.25
CA ASN A 198 -11.38 -4.39 11.82
C ASN A 198 -10.43 -3.20 11.80
N MET A 199 -10.67 -2.29 10.85
CA MET A 199 -9.85 -1.09 10.71
C MET A 199 -10.18 -0.11 11.83
N GLU A 200 -9.15 0.54 12.36
CA GLU A 200 -9.28 1.60 13.35
C GLU A 200 -9.09 2.98 12.73
N THR A 201 -9.74 3.98 13.32
CA THR A 201 -9.53 5.39 12.97
C THR A 201 -8.20 5.85 13.56
N LYS A 202 -7.34 6.43 12.71
CA LYS A 202 -6.08 7.08 13.09
C LYS A 202 -6.18 8.58 12.81
N ALA A 203 -5.25 9.35 13.37
CA ALA A 203 -5.21 10.80 13.21
C ALA A 203 -5.03 11.30 11.75
N TYR A 204 -4.71 10.41 10.80
CA TYR A 204 -4.40 10.78 9.42
C TYR A 204 -5.20 10.00 8.37
N ASN A 205 -5.90 8.93 8.75
CA ASN A 205 -6.45 7.97 7.78
C ASN A 205 -7.91 8.23 7.38
N VAL A 206 -8.56 9.27 7.90
CA VAL A 206 -9.94 9.64 7.53
C VAL A 206 -9.95 10.79 6.52
N LEU A 207 -10.62 10.57 5.38
CA LEU A 207 -10.80 11.53 4.32
C LEU A 207 -12.27 11.69 3.94
N LEU A 208 -12.71 12.93 3.91
CA LEU A 208 -13.92 13.34 3.22
C LEU A 208 -13.61 13.44 1.72
N ALA A 209 -14.29 12.66 0.88
CA ALA A 209 -13.99 12.50 -0.53
C ALA A 209 -15.18 12.93 -1.41
N GLY A 210 -14.94 13.93 -2.26
CA GLY A 210 -15.91 14.48 -3.18
C GLY A 210 -16.33 15.91 -2.85
N ASN A 211 -17.46 16.32 -3.42
CA ASN A 211 -17.96 17.68 -3.29
C ASN A 211 -18.83 17.82 -2.03
N PHE A 212 -18.36 18.62 -1.07
CA PHE A 212 -19.07 18.95 0.16
C PHE A 212 -19.21 20.46 0.33
N PRO A 213 -20.22 20.94 1.09
CA PRO A 213 -20.39 22.36 1.35
C PRO A 213 -19.16 22.99 2.03
N ALA A 214 -18.83 24.23 1.66
CA ALA A 214 -17.71 24.97 2.24
C ALA A 214 -17.82 25.12 3.78
N THR A 215 -19.05 25.14 4.30
CA THR A 215 -19.32 25.17 5.75
C THR A 215 -18.80 23.94 6.49
N LEU A 216 -18.67 22.80 5.81
CA LEU A 216 -18.07 21.59 6.34
C LEU A 216 -16.57 21.56 6.07
N THR A 217 -16.16 21.79 4.81
CA THR A 217 -14.75 21.61 4.40
C THR A 217 -13.80 22.66 4.97
N SER A 218 -14.31 23.83 5.36
CA SER A 218 -13.51 24.89 6.01
C SER A 218 -13.35 24.70 7.52
N ALA A 219 -14.10 23.78 8.12
CA ALA A 219 -14.16 23.53 9.56
C ALA A 219 -14.13 22.01 9.84
N LEU A 220 -13.21 21.30 9.18
CA LEU A 220 -13.10 19.86 9.35
C LEU A 220 -12.66 19.51 10.79
N PRO A 221 -13.24 18.45 11.38
CA PRO A 221 -12.77 17.92 12.65
C PRO A 221 -11.29 17.53 12.60
N ASP A 222 -10.62 17.58 13.75
CA ASP A 222 -9.24 17.16 13.87
C ASP A 222 -9.06 15.72 13.37
N GLY A 223 -7.99 15.52 12.61
CA GLY A 223 -7.66 14.24 11.99
C GLY A 223 -8.44 13.89 10.73
N VAL A 224 -9.48 14.65 10.36
CA VAL A 224 -10.18 14.46 9.08
C VAL A 224 -9.59 15.37 8.00
N GLY A 225 -9.34 14.81 6.81
CA GLY A 225 -8.95 15.58 5.64
C GLY A 225 -10.07 15.70 4.62
N HIS A 226 -9.87 16.53 3.60
CA HIS A 226 -10.79 16.64 2.47
C HIS A 226 -10.03 16.57 1.16
N VAL A 227 -10.62 15.87 0.19
CA VAL A 227 -10.16 15.79 -1.19
C VAL A 227 -11.39 15.94 -2.10
N SER A 228 -11.32 16.88 -3.04
CA SER A 228 -12.43 17.16 -3.97
C SER A 228 -12.41 16.21 -5.17
N SER A 229 -12.28 14.90 -4.92
CA SER A 229 -12.26 13.85 -5.95
C SER A 229 -13.05 12.62 -5.49
N HIS A 230 -13.59 11.89 -6.47
CA HIS A 230 -14.18 10.57 -6.29
C HIS A 230 -13.28 9.44 -6.84
N SER A 231 -12.11 9.78 -7.40
CA SER A 231 -11.14 8.82 -7.89
C SER A 231 -10.44 8.14 -6.72
N SER A 232 -10.42 6.80 -6.71
CA SER A 232 -9.70 6.04 -5.68
C SER A 232 -8.21 6.40 -5.62
N GLY A 233 -7.60 6.69 -6.78
CA GLY A 233 -6.19 7.10 -6.87
C GLY A 233 -5.95 8.42 -6.13
N ASP A 234 -6.68 9.47 -6.48
CA ASP A 234 -6.53 10.80 -5.87
C ASP A 234 -6.82 10.78 -4.37
N ILE A 235 -7.84 10.02 -3.95
CA ILE A 235 -8.19 9.85 -2.54
C ILE A 235 -7.02 9.19 -1.79
N TYR A 236 -6.45 8.13 -2.36
CA TYR A 236 -5.35 7.43 -1.74
C TYR A 236 -4.06 8.27 -1.71
N ASP A 237 -3.76 9.02 -2.77
CA ASP A 237 -2.65 9.97 -2.80
C ASP A 237 -2.78 11.07 -1.74
N ALA A 238 -3.99 11.63 -1.57
CA ALA A 238 -4.26 12.58 -0.50
C ALA A 238 -4.07 11.96 0.90
N PHE A 239 -4.41 10.68 1.07
CA PHE A 239 -4.17 9.94 2.30
C PHE A 239 -2.67 9.77 2.56
N LEU A 240 -1.89 9.33 1.57
CA LEU A 240 -0.45 9.13 1.69
C LEU A 240 0.24 10.46 2.06
N ALA A 241 -0.15 11.57 1.44
CA ALA A 241 0.37 12.90 1.77
C ALA A 241 0.04 13.30 3.22
N ARG A 242 -1.20 13.07 3.69
CA ARG A 242 -1.58 13.34 5.09
C ARG A 242 -0.82 12.46 6.08
N ARG A 243 -0.65 11.18 5.76
CA ARG A 243 0.12 10.23 6.56
C ARG A 243 1.57 10.69 6.70
N SER A 244 2.24 11.02 5.59
CA SER A 244 3.60 11.54 5.61
C SER A 244 3.71 12.81 6.47
N LYS A 245 2.77 13.75 6.33
CA LYS A 245 2.73 14.97 7.15
C LYS A 245 2.61 14.64 8.64
N HIS A 246 1.73 13.72 9.01
CA HIS A 246 1.56 13.29 10.39
C HIS A 246 2.84 12.65 10.95
N PHE A 247 3.49 11.78 10.18
CA PHE A 247 4.75 11.14 10.58
C PHE A 247 5.91 12.12 10.70
N VAL A 248 5.98 13.17 9.87
CA VAL A 248 6.94 14.26 10.05
C VAL A 248 6.69 14.96 11.39
N SER A 249 5.44 15.30 11.71
CA SER A 249 5.11 15.94 13.00
C SER A 249 5.46 15.07 14.20
N GLU A 250 5.23 13.76 14.14
CA GLU A 250 5.63 12.83 15.20
C GLU A 250 7.15 12.70 15.31
N ALA A 251 7.87 12.68 14.20
CA ALA A 251 9.34 12.68 14.20
C ALA A 251 9.90 13.96 14.85
N GLU A 252 9.32 15.13 14.52
CA GLU A 252 9.72 16.42 15.12
C GLU A 252 9.42 16.47 16.63
N ARG A 253 8.31 15.88 17.08
CA ARG A 253 8.01 15.74 18.52
C ARG A 253 9.04 14.86 19.24
N LEU A 254 9.56 13.83 18.59
CA LEU A 254 10.67 13.02 19.14
C LEU A 254 11.97 13.83 19.22
N LEU A 255 12.25 14.69 18.22
CA LEU A 255 13.40 15.59 18.26
C LEU A 255 13.30 16.61 19.40
N ASP A 256 12.11 17.14 19.69
CA ASP A 256 11.88 17.99 20.87
C ASP A 256 12.20 17.24 22.17
N SER A 257 11.79 15.98 22.29
CA SER A 257 12.12 15.15 23.44
C SER A 257 13.63 14.90 23.55
N MET A 258 14.31 14.69 22.43
CA MET A 258 15.76 14.51 22.38
C MET A 258 16.49 15.76 22.91
N GLU A 259 16.12 16.95 22.42
CA GLU A 259 16.73 18.21 22.85
C GLU A 259 16.45 18.52 24.32
N ALA A 260 15.25 18.21 24.80
CA ALA A 260 14.90 18.35 26.21
C ALA A 260 15.75 17.44 27.12
N ASP A 261 16.03 16.21 26.69
CA ASP A 261 16.91 15.28 27.40
C ASP A 261 18.36 15.79 27.45
N LEU A 262 18.88 16.26 26.31
CA LEU A 262 20.21 16.84 26.20
C LEU A 262 20.36 18.09 27.07
N GLY A 263 19.35 18.97 27.09
CA GLY A 263 19.30 20.15 27.96
C GLY A 263 19.36 19.80 29.46
N LYS A 264 18.81 18.64 29.84
CA LYS A 264 18.89 18.09 31.20
C LYS A 264 20.17 17.28 31.47
N LYS A 265 21.11 17.24 30.52
CA LYS A 265 22.33 16.41 30.58
C LYS A 265 22.04 14.91 30.75
N GLN A 266 20.93 14.44 30.19
CA GLN A 266 20.56 13.03 30.18
C GLN A 266 20.78 12.43 28.79
N LEU A 267 21.12 11.15 28.74
CA LEU A 267 21.22 10.41 27.47
C LEU A 267 19.83 10.32 26.83
N PRO A 268 19.63 10.74 25.57
CA PRO A 268 18.32 10.69 24.95
C PRO A 268 17.88 9.25 24.64
N CYS A 269 16.57 9.00 24.65
CA CYS A 269 15.99 7.78 24.06
C CYS A 269 15.82 7.90 22.53
N VAL A 270 16.16 9.04 21.95
CA VAL A 270 15.96 9.34 20.53
C VAL A 270 17.30 9.56 19.87
N VAL A 271 17.47 9.00 18.68
CA VAL A 271 18.61 9.27 17.81
C VAL A 271 18.15 9.77 16.46
N ALA A 272 18.94 10.68 15.89
CA ALA A 272 18.56 11.45 14.72
C ALA A 272 19.65 11.48 13.64
N THR A 273 20.55 10.50 13.65
CA THR A 273 21.53 10.30 12.58
C THR A 273 21.50 8.87 12.06
N ILE A 274 21.78 8.70 10.77
CA ILE A 274 21.81 7.37 10.14
C ILE A 274 22.85 6.44 10.80
N LYS A 275 23.96 7.01 11.28
CA LYS A 275 25.05 6.25 11.91
C LYS A 275 24.58 5.67 13.25
N GLU A 276 24.00 6.49 14.11
CA GLU A 276 23.47 6.05 15.40
C GLU A 276 22.29 5.11 15.22
N ALA A 277 21.35 5.44 14.33
CA ALA A 277 20.22 4.57 14.01
C ALA A 277 20.68 3.18 13.51
N SER A 278 21.76 3.12 12.72
CA SER A 278 22.36 1.86 12.28
C SER A 278 23.02 1.09 13.42
N CYS A 279 23.68 1.77 14.36
CA CYS A 279 24.22 1.16 15.57
C CYS A 279 23.08 0.58 16.44
N CYS A 280 22.02 1.36 16.69
CA CYS A 280 20.84 0.91 17.41
C CYS A 280 20.21 -0.32 16.76
N ARG A 281 20.07 -0.32 15.42
CA ARG A 281 19.51 -1.46 14.67
C ARG A 281 20.32 -2.74 14.89
N LYS A 282 21.65 -2.67 14.68
CA LYS A 282 22.55 -3.83 14.84
C LYS A 282 22.54 -4.41 16.26
N ASN A 283 22.22 -3.57 17.25
CA ASN A 283 22.18 -3.95 18.66
C ASN A 283 20.73 -4.17 19.17
N CYS A 284 19.74 -4.24 18.28
CA CYS A 284 18.32 -4.47 18.61
C CYS A 284 17.74 -3.46 19.62
N LEU A 285 18.20 -2.21 19.58
CA LEU A 285 17.78 -1.15 20.50
C LEU A 285 16.57 -0.36 19.97
N LEU A 286 16.27 -0.47 18.68
CA LEU A 286 15.22 0.30 18.02
C LEU A 286 13.83 -0.19 18.42
N LYS A 287 13.00 0.74 18.88
CA LYS A 287 11.57 0.54 19.11
C LYS A 287 10.74 1.04 17.94
N LYS A 288 11.05 2.25 17.46
CA LYS A 288 10.28 2.95 16.43
C LYS A 288 11.22 3.78 15.56
N ALA A 289 10.93 3.87 14.26
CA ALA A 289 11.74 4.62 13.32
C ALA A 289 10.88 5.40 12.33
N TYR A 290 11.15 6.69 12.18
CA TYR A 290 10.64 7.55 11.13
C TYR A 290 11.75 7.79 10.12
N VAL A 291 11.56 7.33 8.89
CA VAL A 291 12.62 7.29 7.88
C VAL A 291 12.10 7.83 6.56
N HIS A 292 12.80 8.80 5.98
CA HIS A 292 12.46 9.30 4.65
C HIS A 292 12.71 8.21 3.60
N SER A 293 11.82 8.09 2.61
CA SER A 293 11.87 7.06 1.56
C SER A 293 13.17 7.06 0.74
N SER A 294 13.95 8.16 0.73
CA SER A 294 15.27 8.21 0.11
C SER A 294 16.32 7.32 0.81
N LYS A 295 16.09 6.87 2.04
CA LYS A 295 17.01 6.00 2.81
C LYS A 295 16.74 4.52 2.58
N LYS A 296 16.50 4.12 1.31
CA LYS A 296 16.09 2.76 0.90
C LYS A 296 16.91 1.66 1.57
N LYS A 297 18.25 1.73 1.51
CA LYS A 297 19.14 0.72 2.11
C LYS A 297 18.90 0.50 3.61
N PHE A 298 18.54 1.54 4.36
CA PHE A 298 18.27 1.42 5.79
C PHE A 298 16.88 0.84 6.06
N ILE A 299 15.89 1.26 5.27
CA ILE A 299 14.52 0.72 5.31
C ILE A 299 14.54 -0.78 5.02
N ASP A 300 15.22 -1.19 3.94
CA ASP A 300 15.32 -2.58 3.52
C ASP A 300 16.02 -3.42 4.59
N ALA A 301 17.05 -2.86 5.23
CA ALA A 301 17.77 -3.55 6.28
C ALA A 301 16.91 -3.77 7.55
N ILE A 302 16.12 -2.77 7.99
CA ILE A 302 15.16 -2.96 9.09
C ILE A 302 14.11 -4.01 8.73
N ARG A 303 13.57 -3.98 7.51
CA ARG A 303 12.57 -4.97 7.05
C ARG A 303 13.15 -6.39 6.99
N ALA A 304 14.40 -6.52 6.57
CA ALA A 304 15.09 -7.81 6.49
C ALA A 304 15.39 -8.41 7.87
N ASP A 305 15.61 -7.58 8.89
CA ASP A 305 15.86 -8.05 10.27
C ASP A 305 14.63 -8.76 10.86
N GLY A 306 13.43 -8.56 10.29
CA GLY A 306 12.19 -9.26 10.67
C GLY A 306 11.71 -8.98 12.10
N GLY A 307 12.24 -7.94 12.75
CA GLY A 307 11.97 -7.60 14.15
C GLY A 307 10.77 -6.67 14.36
N ASP A 308 10.42 -6.45 15.62
CA ASP A 308 9.26 -5.66 16.08
C ASP A 308 9.44 -4.12 15.98
N VAL A 309 10.35 -3.65 15.12
CA VAL A 309 10.56 -2.21 14.96
C VAL A 309 9.36 -1.58 14.26
N GLU A 310 8.72 -0.62 14.92
CA GLU A 310 7.63 0.16 14.33
C GLU A 310 8.21 1.14 13.30
N LEU A 311 8.32 0.70 12.03
CA LEU A 311 8.91 1.46 10.93
C LEU A 311 7.86 2.27 10.17
N HIS A 312 8.00 3.59 10.21
CA HIS A 312 7.22 4.56 9.46
C HIS A 312 8.05 5.17 8.33
N VAL A 313 7.68 4.86 7.09
CA VAL A 313 8.32 5.46 5.91
C VAL A 313 7.60 6.74 5.52
N ILE A 314 8.34 7.84 5.46
CA ILE A 314 7.85 9.16 5.05
C ILE A 314 8.13 9.33 3.56
N GLU A 315 7.06 9.51 2.78
CA GLU A 315 7.10 9.72 1.33
C GLU A 315 6.79 11.18 0.98
N GLY A 316 7.26 11.62 -0.20
CA GLY A 316 7.02 12.97 -0.71
C GLY A 316 8.15 13.96 -0.39
N ASP A 317 7.91 15.24 -0.67
CA ASP A 317 8.88 16.30 -0.39
C ASP A 317 8.78 16.74 1.08
N VAL A 318 9.91 16.70 1.78
CA VAL A 318 10.07 17.11 3.19
C VAL A 318 11.03 18.29 3.33
N LYS A 319 11.34 19.00 2.24
CA LYS A 319 12.18 20.20 2.30
C LYS A 319 11.64 21.24 3.28
N GLY A 320 12.55 21.83 4.05
CA GLY A 320 12.23 22.85 5.06
C GLY A 320 11.63 22.29 6.35
N THR A 321 11.56 20.97 6.51
CA THR A 321 11.19 20.33 7.79
C THR A 321 12.42 20.09 8.63
N ARG A 322 12.28 20.18 9.95
CA ARG A 322 13.38 19.88 10.88
C ARG A 322 13.75 18.41 10.82
N PHE A 323 12.77 17.53 10.52
CA PHE A 323 13.03 16.13 10.23
C PHE A 323 14.11 15.93 9.14
N LEU A 324 14.06 16.71 8.06
CA LEU A 324 15.07 16.64 7.00
C LEU A 324 16.41 17.25 7.43
N ASP A 325 16.39 18.32 8.23
CA ASP A 325 17.61 18.95 8.76
C ASP A 325 18.41 17.98 9.64
N PHE A 326 17.73 17.06 10.32
CA PHE A 326 18.31 15.90 11.02
C PHE A 326 18.57 14.70 10.08
N GLY A 327 18.73 14.93 8.78
CA GLY A 327 19.13 13.92 7.82
C GLY A 327 18.02 12.93 7.40
N GLY A 328 16.76 13.15 7.81
CA GLY A 328 15.60 12.37 7.39
C GLY A 328 15.53 10.98 8.04
N VAL A 329 16.08 10.83 9.25
CA VAL A 329 16.00 9.61 10.07
C VAL A 329 15.85 10.02 11.53
N VAL A 330 14.77 9.60 12.18
CA VAL A 330 14.56 9.80 13.63
C VAL A 330 14.07 8.49 14.21
N CYS A 331 14.78 7.98 15.20
CA CYS A 331 14.49 6.70 15.82
C CYS A 331 14.34 6.83 17.33
N GLU A 332 13.34 6.14 17.89
CA GLU A 332 13.14 5.94 19.31
C GLU A 332 13.72 4.58 19.72
N MET A 333 14.49 4.56 20.81
CA MET A 333 15.05 3.37 21.42
C MET A 333 14.17 2.85 22.56
N PHE A 334 14.28 1.57 22.91
CA PHE A 334 13.57 1.00 24.07
C PHE A 334 13.99 1.62 25.40
N TYR A 335 15.26 2.01 25.53
CA TYR A 335 15.83 2.60 26.73
C TYR A 335 16.99 3.55 26.38
N ARG A 336 17.36 4.41 27.33
CA ARG A 336 18.52 5.29 27.21
C ARG A 336 19.78 4.43 27.20
N ALA A 337 20.60 4.57 26.17
CA ALA A 337 21.84 3.84 26.01
C ALA A 337 22.95 4.79 25.56
N ASP A 338 24.16 4.61 26.11
CA ASP A 338 25.35 5.27 25.57
C ASP A 338 25.78 4.50 24.33
N LEU A 339 25.60 5.09 23.15
CA LEU A 339 25.93 4.44 21.89
C LEU A 339 27.44 4.35 21.62
N THR A 340 28.26 5.07 22.38
CA THR A 340 29.72 5.04 22.19
C THR A 340 30.34 3.69 22.57
N VAL A 341 29.65 2.87 23.38
CA VAL A 341 30.12 1.54 23.78
C VAL A 341 29.87 0.45 22.73
N TYR A 342 29.08 0.75 21.69
CA TYR A 342 28.57 -0.22 20.71
C TYR A 342 29.26 -0.12 19.34
N GLY A 343 30.58 0.11 19.33
CA GLY A 343 31.43 0.35 18.15
C GLY A 343 31.07 -0.38 16.85
#